data_AF-A0AAN7XBZ6-F1
#
_entry.id   AF-A0AAN7XBZ6-F1
#
_cell.length_a   1.000
_cell.length_b   1.000
_cell.length_c   1.000
_cell.angle_alpha   90.00
_cell.angle_beta   90.00
_cell.angle_gamma   90.00
#
_symmetry.space_group_name_H-M   'P 1'
#
loop_
_entity.id
_entity.type
_entity.pdbx_description
1 polymer ?
#
loop_
_entity_poly.entity_id
_entity_poly.type
_entity_poly.pdbx_seq_one_letter_code
_entity_poly.pdbx_strand_id
1 'polypeptide(L)'
;MLIPSAPPFRLFPTIERDSGGKLLMYLKLRCDLPPKSAAINLCASIPVPKGSVSMSLELSSPDQSAELKLQSRSIEWSIPRFTGGTQLSALFKVEVPGLSPSSMMEVGPVALSFELPKLTVSGLQVRFLRLSPVQPGPAQRWVRYVTHSDSYILRI
;
A
#
# COMPACT_ATOMS: atom_id res chain seq x y z
N MET A 1 -6.75 1.25 -28.35
CA MET A 1 -5.69 2.07 -27.71
C MET A 1 -5.84 1.89 -26.22
N LEU A 2 -4.95 1.12 -25.58
CA LEU A 2 -4.94 0.95 -24.12
C LEU A 2 -4.41 2.26 -23.53
N ILE A 3 -5.27 3.05 -22.90
CA ILE A 3 -4.85 4.26 -22.18
C ILE A 3 -4.05 3.77 -20.98
N PRO A 4 -2.78 4.16 -20.79
CA PRO A 4 -2.04 3.78 -19.60
C PRO A 4 -2.78 4.30 -18.37
N SER A 5 -3.23 3.39 -17.52
CA SER A 5 -3.85 3.77 -16.25
C SER A 5 -2.79 4.48 -15.40
N ALA A 6 -3.07 5.70 -14.95
CA ALA A 6 -2.22 6.37 -13.98
C ALA A 6 -2.01 5.47 -12.75
N PRO A 7 -0.81 5.48 -12.12
CA PRO A 7 -0.54 4.67 -10.95
C PRO A 7 -1.55 4.99 -9.84
N PRO A 8 -2.15 3.97 -9.18
CA PRO A 8 -3.19 4.16 -8.17
C PRO A 8 -2.70 4.84 -6.89
N PHE A 9 -1.39 4.80 -6.62
CA PHE A 9 -0.80 5.38 -5.41
C PHE A 9 0.50 6.13 -5.70
N ARG A 10 0.71 7.22 -4.97
CA ARG A 10 1.97 7.97 -4.92
C ARG A 10 2.45 8.11 -3.48
N LEU A 11 3.74 7.85 -3.26
CA LEU A 11 4.41 8.02 -1.97
C LEU A 11 5.27 9.27 -2.01
N PHE A 12 5.19 10.06 -0.95
CA PHE A 12 6.05 11.21 -0.67
C PHE A 12 6.82 10.90 0.62
N PRO A 13 8.03 10.35 0.52
CA PRO A 13 8.85 9.99 1.66
C PRO A 13 9.78 11.13 2.08
N THR A 14 10.05 11.22 3.37
CA THR A 14 11.10 12.03 3.97
C THR A 14 11.84 11.17 4.98
N ILE A 15 13.13 10.94 4.75
CA ILE A 15 13.96 10.06 5.58
C ILE A 15 15.04 10.91 6.25
N GLU A 16 15.02 10.96 7.57
CA GLU A 16 15.87 11.85 8.37
C GLU A 16 16.48 11.12 9.56
N ARG A 17 17.49 11.75 10.16
CA ARG A 17 18.07 11.33 11.43
C ARG A 17 17.74 12.38 12.48
N ASP A 18 17.16 11.94 13.59
CA ASP A 18 16.96 12.83 14.74
C ASP A 18 18.29 13.05 15.49
N SER A 19 18.36 14.13 16.25
CA SER A 19 19.40 14.48 17.22
C SER A 19 19.75 13.34 18.18
N GLY A 20 18.76 12.54 18.59
CA GLY A 20 18.95 11.34 19.42
C GLY A 20 19.46 10.10 18.67
N GLY A 21 19.82 10.21 17.38
CA GLY A 21 20.36 9.11 16.58
C GLY A 21 19.31 8.10 16.09
N LYS A 22 18.02 8.44 16.17
CA LYS A 22 16.93 7.61 15.63
C LYS A 22 16.72 7.91 14.14
N LEU A 23 16.30 6.89 13.41
CA LEU A 23 15.84 7.00 12.03
C LEU A 23 14.39 7.49 12.03
N LEU A 24 14.13 8.62 11.38
CA LEU A 24 12.79 9.18 11.18
C LEU A 24 12.35 8.91 9.74
N MET A 25 11.19 8.29 9.58
CA MET A 25 10.57 8.05 8.28
C MET A 25 9.19 8.68 8.25
N TYR A 26 9.08 9.85 7.63
CA TYR A 26 7.82 10.51 7.33
C TYR A 26 7.33 10.04 5.97
N LEU A 27 6.24 9.27 5.97
CA LEU A 27 5.65 8.72 4.76
C LEU A 27 4.27 9.30 4.56
N LYS A 28 4.07 9.98 3.44
CA LYS A 28 2.76 10.45 2.99
C LYS A 28 2.35 9.67 1.76
N LEU A 29 1.31 8.85 1.88
CA LEU A 29 0.76 8.08 0.79
C LEU A 29 -0.51 8.76 0.26
N ARG A 30 -0.63 8.90 -1.05
CA ARG A 30 -1.79 9.47 -1.73
C ARG A 30 -2.47 8.41 -2.59
N CYS A 31 -3.79 8.34 -2.51
CA CYS A 31 -4.61 7.46 -3.35
C CYS A 31 -5.16 8.26 -4.54
N ASP A 32 -4.67 7.96 -5.74
CA ASP A 32 -5.07 8.64 -6.98
C ASP A 32 -6.21 7.91 -7.71
N LEU A 33 -6.83 6.93 -7.06
CA LEU A 33 -8.08 6.37 -7.53
C LEU A 33 -9.19 7.44 -7.58
N PRO A 34 -10.22 7.26 -8.43
CA PRO A 34 -11.38 8.13 -8.42
C PRO A 34 -12.02 8.21 -7.02
N PRO A 35 -12.57 9.37 -6.59
CA PRO A 35 -13.13 9.54 -5.23
C PRO A 35 -14.27 8.57 -4.85
N LYS A 36 -14.93 7.95 -5.84
CA LYS A 36 -15.98 6.94 -5.63
C LYS A 36 -15.43 5.51 -5.45
N SER A 37 -14.13 5.33 -5.62
CA SER A 37 -13.41 4.06 -5.48
C SER A 37 -12.61 4.06 -4.19
N ALA A 38 -12.20 2.88 -3.74
CA ALA A 38 -11.29 2.73 -2.62
C ALA A 38 -10.44 1.47 -2.85
N ALA A 39 -9.22 1.49 -2.35
CA ALA A 39 -8.44 0.29 -2.13
C ALA A 39 -8.79 -0.29 -0.76
N ILE A 40 -8.66 -1.61 -0.62
CA ILE A 40 -8.85 -2.32 0.65
C ILE A 40 -7.66 -3.23 0.91
N ASN A 41 -7.48 -3.60 2.18
CA ASN A 41 -6.40 -4.50 2.63
C ASN A 41 -5.03 -4.04 2.13
N LEU A 42 -4.78 -2.73 2.13
CA LEU A 42 -3.51 -2.21 1.66
C LEU A 42 -2.46 -2.42 2.75
N CYS A 43 -1.35 -3.09 2.43
CA CYS A 43 -0.18 -3.17 3.28
C CYS A 43 1.03 -2.61 2.53
N ALA A 44 1.66 -1.60 3.12
CA ALA A 44 2.96 -1.11 2.68
C ALA A 44 4.06 -1.79 3.49
N SER A 45 4.98 -2.46 2.82
CA SER A 45 6.18 -3.03 3.41
C SER A 45 7.36 -2.10 3.15
N ILE A 46 7.89 -1.49 4.21
CA ILE A 46 8.99 -0.52 4.16
C ILE A 46 10.25 -1.20 4.71
N PRO A 47 11.27 -1.48 3.89
CA PRO A 47 12.52 -2.04 4.39
C PRO A 47 13.22 -1.08 5.36
N VAL A 48 13.75 -1.62 6.45
CA VAL A 48 14.50 -0.87 7.47
C VAL A 48 15.93 -1.40 7.62
N PRO A 49 16.85 -0.61 8.23
CA PRO A 49 18.23 -1.04 8.42
C PRO A 49 18.34 -2.31 9.27
N LYS A 50 19.38 -3.12 9.03
CA LYS A 50 19.60 -4.39 9.74
C LYS A 50 19.75 -4.25 11.26
N GLY A 51 20.17 -3.08 11.73
CA GLY A 51 20.35 -2.77 13.14
C GLY A 51 19.09 -2.26 13.85
N SER A 52 17.92 -2.26 13.21
CA SER A 52 16.68 -1.81 13.85
C SER A 52 16.32 -2.69 15.05
N VAL A 53 16.00 -2.06 16.19
CA VAL A 53 15.65 -2.76 17.45
C VAL A 53 14.24 -2.48 17.92
N SER A 54 13.77 -1.25 17.75
CA SER A 54 12.45 -0.82 18.23
C SER A 54 11.88 0.26 17.30
N MET A 55 10.57 0.48 17.38
CA MET A 55 9.88 1.52 16.62
C MET A 55 8.78 2.15 17.47
N SER A 56 8.65 3.47 17.39
CA SER A 56 7.40 4.16 17.71
C SER A 56 6.78 4.76 16.45
N LEU A 57 5.47 4.99 16.49
CA LEU A 57 4.68 5.39 15.33
C LEU A 57 3.68 6.49 15.67
N GLU A 58 3.42 7.35 14.71
CA GLU A 58 2.32 8.32 14.73
C GLU A 58 1.58 8.22 13.40
N LEU A 59 0.27 7.96 13.44
CA LEU A 59 -0.56 7.71 12.26
C LEU A 59 -1.63 8.79 12.13
N SER A 60 -1.95 9.18 10.90
CA SER A 60 -2.94 10.23 10.62
C SER A 60 -4.39 9.84 10.87
N SER A 61 -4.67 8.57 11.15
CA SER A 61 -6.02 8.00 11.31
C SER A 61 -5.95 6.72 12.16
N PRO A 62 -6.92 6.47 13.07
CA PRO A 62 -6.91 5.33 13.99
C PRO A 62 -7.14 3.98 13.33
N ASP A 63 -7.73 3.93 12.13
CA ASP A 63 -7.96 2.67 11.41
C ASP A 63 -6.67 2.06 10.85
N GLN A 64 -5.58 2.81 10.87
CA GLN A 64 -4.27 2.37 10.40
C GLN A 64 -3.53 1.67 11.53
N SER A 65 -2.71 0.69 11.18
CA SER A 65 -1.78 0.06 12.12
C SER A 65 -0.43 -0.18 11.47
N ALA A 66 0.62 -0.28 12.26
CA ALA A 66 1.93 -0.64 11.74
C ALA A 66 2.72 -1.46 12.75
N GLU A 67 3.54 -2.37 12.24
CA GLU A 67 4.38 -3.23 13.06
C GLU A 67 5.78 -3.34 12.46
N LEU A 68 6.81 -3.27 13.33
CA LEU A 68 8.19 -3.55 12.94
C LEU A 68 8.43 -5.06 12.98
N LYS A 69 8.66 -5.66 11.82
CA LYS A 69 9.01 -7.08 11.68
C LYS A 69 10.52 -7.24 11.58
N LEU A 70 11.17 -7.57 12.70
CA LEU A 70 12.62 -7.74 12.75
C LEU A 70 13.14 -8.90 11.89
N GLN A 71 12.34 -9.97 11.73
CA GLN A 71 12.71 -11.13 10.92
C GLN A 71 12.81 -10.81 9.42
N SER A 72 11.83 -10.05 8.89
CA SER A 72 11.83 -9.57 7.50
C SER A 72 12.56 -8.25 7.31
N ARG A 73 12.95 -7.58 8.40
CA ARG A 73 13.56 -6.25 8.41
C ARG A 73 12.70 -5.22 7.67
N SER A 74 11.42 -5.23 7.96
CA SER A 74 10.44 -4.33 7.36
C SER A 74 9.48 -3.76 8.40
N ILE A 75 8.95 -2.58 8.12
CA ILE A 75 7.72 -2.09 8.76
C ILE A 75 6.56 -2.47 7.85
N GLU A 76 5.56 -3.14 8.42
CA GLU A 76 4.32 -3.46 7.74
C GLU A 76 3.26 -2.44 8.16
N TRP A 77 2.95 -1.47 7.29
CA TRP A 77 1.93 -0.45 7.51
C TRP A 77 0.61 -0.87 6.83
N SER A 78 -0.34 -1.26 7.67
CA SER A 78 -1.66 -1.74 7.27
C SER A 78 -2.70 -0.62 7.23
N ILE A 79 -3.40 -0.52 6.11
CA ILE A 79 -4.48 0.42 5.82
C ILE A 79 -5.69 -0.40 5.34
N PRO A 80 -6.67 -0.69 6.21
CA PRO A 80 -7.82 -1.53 5.86
C PRO A 80 -8.64 -0.99 4.69
N ARG A 81 -8.74 0.34 4.58
CA ARG A 81 -9.46 1.03 3.52
C ARG A 81 -8.80 2.36 3.18
N PHE A 82 -8.57 2.59 1.89
CA PHE A 82 -7.98 3.81 1.39
C PHE A 82 -8.83 4.43 0.27
N THR A 83 -9.61 5.44 0.61
CA THR A 83 -10.52 6.15 -0.31
C THR A 83 -9.76 6.89 -1.40
N GLY A 84 -10.28 6.86 -2.63
CA GLY A 84 -9.71 7.62 -3.75
C GLY A 84 -9.73 9.14 -3.51
N GLY A 85 -8.71 9.82 -4.01
CA GLY A 85 -8.55 11.27 -3.86
C GLY A 85 -8.10 11.74 -2.48
N THR A 86 -7.87 10.83 -1.52
CA THR A 86 -7.40 11.18 -0.17
C THR A 86 -5.91 10.89 0.01
N GLN A 87 -5.39 11.28 1.17
CA GLN A 87 -4.01 11.04 1.58
C GLN A 87 -3.99 10.56 3.03
N LEU A 88 -3.03 9.71 3.36
CA LEU A 88 -2.73 9.26 4.71
C LEU A 88 -1.24 9.48 4.97
N SER A 89 -0.88 9.67 6.24
CA SER A 89 0.51 9.83 6.62
C SER A 89 0.86 9.01 7.86
N ALA A 90 2.10 8.54 7.89
CA ALA A 90 2.71 7.86 9.01
C ALA A 90 4.08 8.46 9.30
N LEU A 91 4.40 8.64 10.58
CA LEU A 91 5.76 8.87 11.05
C LEU A 91 6.22 7.63 11.80
N PHE A 92 7.31 7.03 11.34
CA PHE A 92 7.98 5.94 12.04
C PHE A 92 9.31 6.44 12.62
N LYS A 93 9.48 6.27 13.92
CA LYS A 93 10.72 6.58 14.65
C LYS A 93 11.38 5.27 15.02
N VAL A 94 12.39 4.86 14.24
CA VAL A 94 13.06 3.58 14.40
C VAL A 94 14.37 3.78 15.16
N GLU A 95 14.56 2.99 16.20
CA GLU A 95 15.80 2.93 16.94
C GLU A 95 16.79 2.01 16.22
N VAL A 96 17.95 2.55 15.89
CA VAL A 96 19.04 1.84 15.20
C VAL A 96 20.34 2.18 15.93
N PRO A 97 20.83 1.32 16.84
CA PRO A 97 22.09 1.55 17.52
C PRO A 97 23.23 1.74 16.51
N GLY A 98 24.01 2.81 16.67
CA GLY A 98 25.08 3.14 15.73
C GLY A 98 24.61 3.57 14.34
N LEU A 99 23.41 4.18 14.23
CA LEU A 99 22.88 4.70 12.97
C LEU A 99 23.95 5.49 12.20
N SER A 100 24.30 4.98 11.02
CA SER A 100 25.33 5.54 10.16
C SER A 100 24.74 5.97 8.81
N PRO A 101 25.44 6.78 8.00
CA PRO A 101 25.02 7.07 6.64
C PRO A 101 24.81 5.81 5.79
N SER A 102 25.61 4.76 6.01
CA SER A 102 25.44 3.47 5.31
C SER A 102 24.14 2.76 5.69
N SER A 103 23.75 2.85 6.96
CA SER A 103 22.48 2.31 7.43
C SER A 103 21.28 3.03 6.80
N MET A 104 21.38 4.34 6.55
CA MET A 104 20.33 5.11 5.86
C MET A 104 20.12 4.63 4.42
N MET A 105 21.16 4.12 3.74
CA MET A 105 21.05 3.56 2.40
C MET A 105 20.36 2.19 2.36
N GLU A 106 20.18 1.54 3.52
CA GLU A 106 19.44 0.28 3.62
C GLU A 106 17.92 0.49 3.64
N VAL A 107 17.45 1.73 3.82
CA VAL A 107 16.02 2.04 3.67
C VAL A 107 15.67 1.86 2.19
N GLY A 108 14.88 0.82 1.93
CA GLY A 108 14.64 0.31 0.58
C GLY A 108 13.31 0.78 -0.02
N PRO A 109 13.07 0.48 -1.30
CA PRO A 109 11.80 0.83 -1.93
C PRO A 109 10.63 0.17 -1.20
N VAL A 110 9.51 0.87 -1.14
CA VAL A 110 8.30 0.43 -0.45
C VAL A 110 7.48 -0.47 -1.38
N ALA A 111 7.21 -1.69 -0.93
CA ALA A 111 6.33 -2.61 -1.64
C ALA A 111 4.88 -2.45 -1.16
N LEU A 112 3.91 -2.39 -2.08
CA LEU A 112 2.48 -2.34 -1.74
C LEU A 112 1.76 -3.63 -2.14
N SER A 113 1.07 -4.22 -1.18
CA SER A 113 0.00 -5.20 -1.42
C SER A 113 -1.36 -4.53 -1.24
N PHE A 114 -2.32 -4.74 -2.13
CA PHE A 114 -3.67 -4.15 -2.02
C PHE A 114 -4.69 -4.85 -2.93
N GLU A 115 -5.98 -4.56 -2.66
CA GLU A 115 -7.09 -4.94 -3.52
C GLU A 115 -7.90 -3.73 -3.99
N LEU A 116 -8.26 -3.69 -5.27
CA LEU A 116 -9.13 -2.69 -5.86
C LEU A 116 -10.45 -3.33 -6.28
N PRO A 117 -11.50 -3.27 -5.43
CA PRO A 117 -12.81 -3.77 -5.77
C PRO A 117 -13.47 -2.92 -6.85
N LYS A 118 -14.22 -3.57 -7.76
CA LYS A 118 -15.00 -2.92 -8.83
C LYS A 118 -14.16 -2.10 -9.82
N LEU A 119 -12.84 -2.28 -9.81
CA LEU A 119 -11.93 -1.63 -10.74
C LEU A 119 -11.19 -2.69 -11.55
N THR A 120 -11.09 -2.46 -12.85
CA THR A 120 -10.27 -3.25 -13.76
C THR A 120 -9.18 -2.36 -14.34
N VAL A 121 -7.93 -2.64 -14.01
CA VAL A 121 -6.77 -1.87 -14.51
C VAL A 121 -6.53 -2.11 -16.01
N SER A 122 -6.84 -3.30 -16.52
CA SER A 122 -6.70 -3.63 -17.95
C SER A 122 -7.79 -3.05 -18.85
N GLY A 123 -8.86 -2.47 -18.28
CA GLY A 123 -10.06 -2.07 -19.02
C GLY A 123 -10.96 -3.24 -19.48
N LEU A 124 -10.70 -4.47 -19.05
CA LEU A 124 -11.56 -5.61 -19.34
C LEU A 124 -12.97 -5.42 -18.75
N GLN A 125 -13.98 -5.57 -19.60
CA GLN A 125 -15.38 -5.46 -19.23
C GLN A 125 -16.19 -6.58 -19.89
N VAL A 126 -16.80 -7.44 -19.06
CA VAL A 126 -17.81 -8.43 -19.46
C VAL A 126 -19.04 -7.71 -19.97
N ARG A 127 -19.34 -7.87 -21.27
CA ARG A 127 -20.54 -7.30 -21.91
C ARG A 127 -21.73 -8.25 -21.86
N PHE A 128 -21.49 -9.54 -22.06
CA PHE A 128 -22.53 -10.55 -22.16
C PHE A 128 -22.10 -11.85 -21.48
N LEU A 129 -23.04 -12.49 -20.79
CA LEU A 129 -22.92 -13.84 -20.25
C LEU A 129 -24.04 -14.69 -20.85
N ARG A 130 -23.69 -15.62 -21.75
CA ARG A 130 -24.65 -16.53 -22.40
C ARG A 130 -24.70 -17.85 -21.63
N LEU A 131 -25.91 -18.27 -21.25
CA LEU A 131 -26.17 -19.55 -20.61
C LEU A 131 -26.79 -20.52 -21.62
N SER A 132 -26.55 -21.81 -21.46
CA SER A 132 -27.24 -22.84 -22.22
C SER A 132 -28.69 -22.99 -21.73
N PRO A 133 -29.65 -23.29 -22.63
CA PRO A 133 -31.07 -23.33 -22.30
C PRO A 133 -31.52 -24.52 -21.43
N VAL A 134 -30.59 -25.33 -20.92
CA VAL A 134 -30.90 -26.61 -20.24
C VAL A 134 -31.28 -26.44 -18.76
N GLN A 135 -31.18 -25.23 -18.18
CA GLN A 135 -31.50 -25.01 -16.77
C GLN A 135 -32.98 -24.63 -16.54
N PRO A 136 -33.74 -25.41 -15.74
CA PRO A 136 -35.09 -25.03 -15.33
C PRO A 136 -35.02 -23.99 -14.21
N GLY A 137 -35.24 -22.71 -14.53
CA GLY A 137 -35.44 -21.63 -13.56
C GLY A 137 -34.69 -20.33 -13.86
N PRO A 138 -35.08 -19.21 -13.23
CA PRO A 138 -34.34 -17.95 -13.36
C PRO A 138 -32.95 -18.08 -12.73
N ALA A 139 -31.91 -18.14 -13.56
CA ALA A 139 -30.53 -18.17 -13.10
C ALA A 139 -30.07 -16.76 -12.66
N GLN A 140 -29.71 -16.61 -11.37
CA GLN A 140 -29.10 -15.39 -10.86
C GLN A 140 -27.72 -15.17 -11.48
N ARG A 141 -27.45 -13.97 -12.01
CA ARG A 141 -26.18 -13.62 -12.68
C ARG A 141 -25.49 -12.50 -11.91
N TRP A 142 -24.21 -12.70 -11.58
CA TRP A 142 -23.39 -11.66 -10.96
C TRP A 142 -21.98 -11.68 -11.57
N VAL A 143 -21.40 -10.49 -11.70
CA VAL A 143 -20.01 -10.30 -12.11
C VAL A 143 -19.37 -9.38 -11.08
N ARG A 144 -18.20 -9.75 -10.60
CA ARG A 144 -17.39 -8.92 -9.70
C ARG A 144 -15.99 -8.78 -10.29
N TYR A 145 -15.52 -7.54 -10.39
CA TYR A 145 -14.12 -7.24 -10.69
C TYR A 145 -13.38 -6.99 -9.39
N VAL A 146 -12.21 -7.60 -9.26
CA VAL A 146 -11.23 -7.31 -8.20
C VAL A 146 -9.87 -7.31 -8.86
N THR A 147 -9.12 -6.22 -8.68
CA THR A 147 -7.70 -6.18 -9.05
C THR A 147 -6.86 -6.38 -7.79
N HIS A 148 -5.99 -7.37 -7.79
CA HIS A 148 -4.96 -7.53 -6.77
C HIS A 148 -3.66 -6.95 -7.28
N SER A 149 -2.86 -6.35 -6.40
CA SER A 149 -1.47 -6.06 -6.74
C SER A 149 -0.65 -7.34 -6.74
N ASP A 150 0.40 -7.35 -7.55
CA ASP A 150 1.40 -8.42 -7.60
C ASP A 150 2.76 -7.84 -7.23
N SER A 151 3.40 -7.10 -8.15
CA SER A 151 4.59 -6.31 -7.87
C SER A 151 4.31 -4.82 -8.03
N TYR A 152 4.00 -4.13 -6.91
CA TYR A 152 3.84 -2.68 -6.89
C TYR A 152 4.89 -2.05 -5.98
N ILE A 153 5.90 -1.41 -6.58
CA ILE A 153 7.06 -0.88 -5.87
C ILE A 153 7.12 0.64 -6.03
N LEU A 154 7.21 1.34 -4.90
CA LEU A 154 7.42 2.79 -4.82
C LEU A 154 8.83 3.07 -4.35
N ARG A 155 9.61 3.80 -5.15
CA ARG A 155 10.96 4.22 -4.74
C ARG A 155 10.86 5.36 -3.73
N ILE A 156 11.81 5.37 -2.81
CA ILE A 156 12.00 6.41 -1.80
C ILE A 156 13.32 7.14 -2.02
#